data_AF-A0A259U2B6-F1
#
_entry.id   AF-A0A259U2B6-F1
#
_cell.length_a   1.000
_cell.length_b   1.000
_cell.length_c   1.000
_cell.angle_alpha   90.00
_cell.angle_beta   90.00
_cell.angle_gamma   90.00
#
_symmetry.space_group_name_H-M   'P 1'
#
loop_
_entity.id
_entity.type
_entity.pdbx_description
1 polymer ?
#
loop_
_entity_poly.entity_id
_entity_poly.type
_entity_poly.pdbx_seq_one_letter_code
_entity_poly.pdbx_strand_id
1 'polypeptide(L)'
;MSPAKPFALLAALVLTACSAPMPSQPLGPPFDGSTWSLVRFPDGTAPVGESAPSVRFTASGDINGTTGCNGYFGTYSREGTALAVSPLGSTKRACAPPLMDQESRFMDALPRADRWTLQDGRLTLTTASGETLEFRNAASVESAGERVTLTGEVTYRPRIALPRDAVVTVRLDDVSLADAPAKTLATHTIRPGGRQVPISFALTYDPGVLDARHTYAVRADIRDAAGALLWTTDTTIPVITRGAPTDGVEIVLVQASGASGQVQMGGDVEGTAWRLLRIHTPDGGSVSPEAGKAYTLQFGADGRFSGRADCNSYGGGYTAEASGALALRQGATTLAACLPPSSADLFLGTLMDAATYRATSEDLWISAGDGRALAFEPANVRSDLGTMAPQQTGSTTVYACEGASGETFSITTRTGPGELAVWLPERFGSRYLVLGQARAASGAKYEGDGVVVWTKGTTEALVEVDGETFTGCAATG
;
A
#
# COMPACT_ATOMS: atom_id res chain seq x y z
N MET A 1 -40.95 50.69 47.94
CA MET A 1 -39.82 51.08 47.06
C MET A 1 -38.70 50.06 47.25
N SER A 2 -38.34 49.34 46.18
CA SER A 2 -37.11 48.53 45.96
C SER A 2 -36.79 47.35 46.92
N PRO A 3 -35.96 46.36 46.50
CA PRO A 3 -36.27 45.37 45.47
C PRO A 3 -35.96 43.91 45.93
N ALA A 4 -36.57 42.93 45.26
CA ALA A 4 -36.28 41.50 45.45
C ALA A 4 -35.08 41.04 44.59
N LYS A 5 -34.21 40.19 45.18
CA LYS A 5 -33.11 39.48 44.50
C LYS A 5 -33.56 38.05 44.11
N PRO A 6 -33.09 37.48 42.98
CA PRO A 6 -33.40 36.10 42.62
C PRO A 6 -32.33 35.13 43.15
N PHE A 7 -32.74 33.93 43.57
CA PHE A 7 -31.85 32.80 43.84
C PHE A 7 -32.22 31.67 42.88
N ALA A 8 -31.24 31.24 42.08
CA ALA A 8 -31.35 30.19 41.08
C ALA A 8 -31.25 28.80 41.75
N LEU A 9 -32.13 27.87 41.34
CA LEU A 9 -32.08 26.46 41.71
C LEU A 9 -31.46 25.67 40.55
N LEU A 10 -30.39 24.92 40.83
CA LEU A 10 -29.68 24.05 39.89
C LEU A 10 -30.32 22.64 39.93
N ALA A 11 -30.82 22.14 38.81
CA ALA A 11 -31.34 20.77 38.68
C ALA A 11 -30.27 19.86 38.04
N ALA A 12 -29.88 18.79 38.73
CA ALA A 12 -28.97 17.77 38.22
C ALA A 12 -29.77 16.64 37.53
N LEU A 13 -29.51 16.44 36.24
CA LEU A 13 -30.12 15.40 35.40
C LEU A 13 -29.22 14.15 35.40
N VAL A 14 -29.69 13.03 35.94
CA VAL A 14 -28.98 11.74 35.92
C VAL A 14 -29.43 10.95 34.68
N LEU A 15 -28.53 10.74 33.73
CA LEU A 15 -28.75 9.91 32.53
C LEU A 15 -28.41 8.45 32.84
N THR A 16 -29.44 7.61 32.96
CA THR A 16 -29.33 6.14 32.98
C THR A 16 -29.19 5.62 31.54
N ALA A 17 -28.04 5.03 31.21
CA ALA A 17 -27.83 4.35 29.93
C ALA A 17 -28.37 2.91 29.97
N CYS A 18 -29.41 2.63 29.19
CA CYS A 18 -29.88 1.26 28.92
C CYS A 18 -28.96 0.62 27.88
N SER A 19 -28.12 -0.33 28.29
CA SER A 19 -27.40 -1.22 27.39
C SER A 19 -28.37 -2.26 26.83
N ALA A 20 -28.84 -2.08 25.60
CA ALA A 20 -29.53 -3.14 24.87
C ALA A 20 -28.48 -4.12 24.28
N PRO A 21 -28.61 -5.44 24.48
CA PRO A 21 -27.75 -6.41 23.82
C PRO A 21 -28.04 -6.41 22.31
N MET A 22 -27.00 -6.21 21.50
CA MET A 22 -27.10 -6.36 20.04
C MET A 22 -27.43 -7.82 19.69
N PRO A 23 -28.32 -8.09 18.72
CA PRO A 23 -28.57 -9.45 18.25
C PRO A 23 -27.31 -9.98 17.55
N SER A 24 -26.75 -11.05 18.10
CA SER A 24 -25.70 -11.86 17.48
C SER A 24 -26.21 -12.41 16.15
N GLN A 25 -25.65 -11.93 15.04
CA GLN A 25 -25.90 -12.49 13.72
C GLN A 25 -25.43 -13.95 13.66
N PRO A 26 -26.20 -14.88 13.06
CA PRO A 26 -25.75 -16.27 12.90
C PRO A 26 -24.50 -16.32 12.01
N LEU A 27 -23.47 -17.03 12.47
CA LEU A 27 -22.15 -17.20 11.84
C LEU A 27 -22.15 -18.10 10.58
N GLY A 28 -23.21 -18.06 9.76
CA GLY A 28 -23.33 -18.88 8.54
C GLY A 28 -24.24 -18.26 7.48
N PRO A 29 -24.13 -18.69 6.21
CA PRO A 29 -25.00 -18.21 5.13
C PRO A 29 -26.46 -18.53 5.46
N PRO A 30 -27.42 -17.63 5.14
CA PRO A 30 -28.82 -17.85 5.46
C PRO A 30 -29.33 -19.11 4.74
N PHE A 31 -30.22 -19.88 5.40
CA PHE A 31 -30.89 -21.02 4.77
C PHE A 31 -31.63 -20.59 3.50
N ASP A 32 -32.42 -19.51 3.61
CA ASP A 32 -33.17 -18.92 2.51
C ASP A 32 -32.26 -18.08 1.60
N GLY A 33 -32.49 -18.16 0.29
CA GLY A 33 -31.76 -17.41 -0.73
C GLY A 33 -30.43 -18.04 -1.16
N SER A 34 -29.82 -18.86 -0.30
CA SER A 34 -28.58 -19.60 -0.57
C SER A 34 -28.81 -20.83 -1.46
N THR A 35 -27.86 -21.09 -2.35
CA THR A 35 -27.77 -22.35 -3.09
C THR A 35 -26.88 -23.32 -2.31
N TRP A 36 -27.30 -24.58 -2.21
CA TRP A 36 -26.65 -25.65 -1.49
C TRP A 36 -26.33 -26.79 -2.44
N SER A 37 -25.08 -27.25 -2.49
CA SER A 37 -24.63 -28.35 -3.35
C SER A 37 -24.50 -29.62 -2.53
N LEU A 38 -25.08 -30.72 -3.02
CA LEU A 38 -25.08 -32.01 -2.36
C LEU A 38 -23.64 -32.55 -2.27
N VAL A 39 -23.28 -33.06 -1.11
CA VAL A 39 -21.99 -33.71 -0.82
C VAL A 39 -22.17 -35.21 -0.64
N ARG A 40 -23.27 -35.64 -0.01
CA ARG A 40 -23.52 -37.03 0.34
C ARG A 40 -25.01 -37.36 0.27
N PHE A 41 -25.33 -38.46 -0.41
CA PHE A 41 -26.66 -39.06 -0.43
C PHE A 41 -26.95 -39.87 0.86
N PRO A 42 -28.22 -40.19 1.14
CA PRO A 42 -28.61 -41.09 2.24
C PRO A 42 -27.86 -42.42 2.29
N ASP A 43 -27.57 -43.01 1.13
CA ASP A 43 -26.82 -44.26 0.97
C ASP A 43 -25.31 -44.10 1.21
N GLY A 44 -24.86 -42.90 1.57
CA GLY A 44 -23.46 -42.55 1.80
C GLY A 44 -22.65 -42.29 0.53
N THR A 45 -23.24 -42.41 -0.66
CA THR A 45 -22.54 -42.17 -1.93
C THR A 45 -22.36 -40.68 -2.21
N ALA A 46 -21.28 -40.35 -2.92
CA ALA A 46 -21.02 -39.00 -3.42
C ALA A 46 -21.72 -38.79 -4.78
N PRO A 47 -21.96 -37.53 -5.19
CA PRO A 47 -22.40 -37.23 -6.54
C PRO A 47 -21.43 -37.71 -7.63
N VAL A 48 -21.98 -37.94 -8.82
CA VAL A 48 -21.27 -38.40 -10.01
C VAL A 48 -20.43 -37.25 -10.59
N GLY A 49 -19.11 -37.40 -10.51
CA GLY A 49 -18.16 -36.42 -11.03
C GLY A 49 -18.41 -35.02 -10.45
N GLU A 50 -18.38 -34.01 -11.32
CA GLU A 50 -18.63 -32.61 -10.94
C GLU A 50 -20.11 -32.22 -11.01
N SER A 51 -21.00 -33.14 -11.41
CA SER A 51 -22.44 -32.89 -11.60
C SER A 51 -23.23 -33.05 -10.29
N ALA A 52 -22.82 -32.34 -9.24
CA ALA A 52 -23.48 -32.38 -7.95
C ALA A 52 -24.90 -31.79 -8.01
N PRO A 53 -25.95 -32.49 -7.51
CA PRO A 53 -27.26 -31.90 -7.33
C PRO A 53 -27.20 -30.67 -6.44
N SER A 54 -28.10 -29.71 -6.67
CA SER A 54 -28.19 -28.50 -5.86
C SER A 54 -29.62 -28.22 -5.41
N VAL A 55 -29.76 -27.44 -4.34
CA VAL A 55 -31.03 -26.96 -3.83
C VAL A 55 -30.94 -25.51 -3.41
N ARG A 56 -31.93 -24.73 -3.80
CA ARG A 56 -32.13 -23.35 -3.37
C ARG A 56 -33.53 -23.20 -2.82
N PHE A 57 -33.60 -22.78 -1.56
CA PHE A 57 -34.85 -22.45 -0.86
C PHE A 57 -35.04 -20.94 -0.92
N THR A 58 -36.22 -20.47 -1.34
CA THR A 58 -36.54 -19.04 -1.41
C THR A 58 -37.43 -18.63 -0.25
N ALA A 59 -37.38 -17.35 0.14
CA ALA A 59 -38.26 -16.83 1.19
C ALA A 59 -39.75 -16.86 0.80
N SER A 60 -40.08 -16.96 -0.50
CA SER A 60 -41.45 -17.11 -1.01
C SER A 60 -42.02 -18.52 -0.88
N GLY A 61 -41.23 -19.50 -0.41
CA GLY A 61 -41.66 -20.91 -0.29
C GLY A 61 -41.39 -21.75 -1.55
N ASP A 62 -40.64 -21.23 -2.52
CA ASP A 62 -40.23 -22.00 -3.71
C ASP A 62 -38.91 -22.73 -3.46
N ILE A 63 -38.81 -23.95 -3.99
CA ILE A 63 -37.58 -24.76 -4.01
C ILE A 63 -37.21 -25.08 -5.46
N ASN A 64 -35.95 -24.88 -5.83
CA ASN A 64 -35.45 -25.17 -7.16
C ASN A 64 -33.97 -25.56 -7.16
N GLY A 65 -33.51 -26.15 -8.26
CA GLY A 65 -32.11 -26.50 -8.44
C GLY A 65 -31.86 -27.39 -9.63
N THR A 66 -30.73 -28.09 -9.62
CA THR A 66 -30.39 -29.14 -10.60
C THR A 66 -30.21 -30.48 -9.91
N THR A 67 -30.51 -31.57 -10.61
CA THR A 67 -30.23 -32.95 -10.18
C THR A 67 -28.89 -33.47 -10.70
N GLY A 68 -28.11 -32.60 -11.36
CA GLY A 68 -26.94 -32.95 -12.17
C GLY A 68 -27.32 -33.32 -13.61
N CYS A 69 -28.46 -33.99 -13.81
CA CYS A 69 -29.02 -34.21 -15.13
C CYS A 69 -30.06 -33.15 -15.52
N ASN A 70 -31.10 -32.93 -14.74
CA ASN A 70 -32.21 -32.03 -15.10
C ASN A 70 -32.37 -30.87 -14.12
N GLY A 71 -33.01 -29.81 -14.57
CA GLY A 71 -33.52 -28.78 -13.67
C GLY A 71 -34.78 -29.28 -12.99
N TYR A 72 -34.98 -28.92 -11.72
CA TYR A 72 -36.21 -29.21 -10.98
C TYR A 72 -36.73 -27.98 -10.26
N PHE A 73 -38.02 -28.01 -9.94
CA PHE A 73 -38.74 -26.95 -9.26
C PHE A 73 -39.88 -27.53 -8.41
N GLY A 74 -40.31 -26.78 -7.41
CA GLY A 74 -41.44 -27.11 -6.57
C GLY A 74 -41.62 -26.09 -5.46
N THR A 75 -42.34 -26.48 -4.41
CA THR A 75 -42.56 -25.64 -3.23
C THR A 75 -42.19 -26.38 -1.95
N TYR A 76 -41.94 -25.62 -0.90
CA TYR A 76 -41.66 -26.15 0.43
C TYR A 76 -42.32 -25.26 1.50
N SER A 77 -42.50 -25.81 2.69
CA SER A 77 -42.89 -25.08 3.89
C SER A 77 -41.93 -25.38 5.03
N ARG A 78 -41.74 -24.41 5.93
CA ARG A 78 -40.79 -24.52 7.04
C ARG A 78 -41.35 -23.84 8.29
N GLU A 79 -41.24 -24.52 9.42
CA GLU A 79 -41.58 -23.99 10.74
C GLU A 79 -40.52 -24.45 11.76
N GLY A 80 -39.75 -23.51 12.30
CA GLY A 80 -38.57 -23.85 13.12
C GLY A 80 -37.60 -24.74 12.35
N THR A 81 -37.34 -25.95 12.88
CA THR A 81 -36.49 -26.97 12.24
C THR A 81 -37.27 -27.95 11.35
N ALA A 82 -38.61 -27.88 11.34
CA ALA A 82 -39.43 -28.74 10.48
C ALA A 82 -39.38 -28.22 9.03
N LEU A 83 -39.22 -29.13 8.09
CA LEU A 83 -39.19 -28.87 6.66
C LEU A 83 -40.13 -29.85 5.96
N ALA A 84 -41.02 -29.36 5.10
CA ALA A 84 -41.85 -30.20 4.25
C ALA A 84 -41.71 -29.75 2.80
N VAL A 85 -41.23 -30.65 1.95
CA VAL A 85 -41.04 -30.41 0.51
C VAL A 85 -42.20 -31.06 -0.25
N SER A 86 -42.89 -30.27 -1.07
CA SER A 86 -43.99 -30.76 -1.91
C SER A 86 -43.47 -31.59 -3.08
N PRO A 87 -44.32 -32.37 -3.77
CA PRO A 87 -43.91 -33.08 -4.98
C PRO A 87 -43.21 -32.16 -5.99
N LEU A 88 -42.04 -32.60 -6.45
CA LEU A 88 -41.18 -31.81 -7.33
C LEU A 88 -41.45 -32.13 -8.80
N GLY A 89 -41.41 -31.10 -9.65
CA GLY A 89 -41.37 -31.23 -11.10
C GLY A 89 -39.93 -31.18 -11.60
N SER A 90 -39.61 -31.90 -12.67
CA SER A 90 -38.33 -31.80 -13.38
C SER A 90 -38.49 -31.68 -14.89
N THR A 91 -37.49 -31.10 -15.54
CA THR A 91 -37.35 -31.20 -16.99
C THR A 91 -36.97 -32.62 -17.39
N LYS A 92 -37.22 -33.01 -18.64
CA LYS A 92 -36.86 -34.35 -19.15
C LYS A 92 -35.85 -34.24 -20.29
N ARG A 93 -34.56 -34.16 -19.94
CA ARG A 93 -33.44 -34.37 -20.88
C ARG A 93 -32.76 -35.71 -20.57
N ALA A 94 -32.25 -36.35 -21.61
CA ALA A 94 -31.44 -37.56 -21.46
C ALA A 94 -29.99 -37.19 -21.13
N CYS A 95 -29.38 -37.92 -20.19
CA CYS A 95 -27.98 -37.81 -19.79
C CYS A 95 -27.33 -39.21 -19.80
N ALA A 96 -26.04 -39.28 -19.47
CA ALA A 96 -25.39 -40.57 -19.24
C ALA A 96 -26.11 -41.35 -18.10
N PRO A 97 -26.19 -42.70 -18.18
CA PRO A 97 -26.95 -43.50 -17.21
C PRO A 97 -26.64 -43.19 -15.73
N PRO A 98 -25.37 -43.01 -15.29
CA PRO A 98 -25.07 -42.66 -13.90
C PRO A 98 -25.72 -41.35 -13.41
N LEU A 99 -25.89 -40.36 -14.29
CA LEU A 99 -26.54 -39.08 -13.95
C LEU A 99 -28.06 -39.21 -13.89
N MET A 100 -28.65 -40.12 -14.66
CA MET A 100 -30.09 -40.41 -14.60
C MET A 100 -30.45 -41.20 -13.32
N ASP A 101 -29.58 -42.14 -12.92
CA ASP A 101 -29.70 -42.86 -11.65
C ASP A 101 -29.54 -41.89 -10.46
N GLN A 102 -28.59 -40.96 -10.55
CA GLN A 102 -28.43 -39.89 -9.57
C GLN A 102 -29.67 -38.99 -9.48
N GLU A 103 -30.22 -38.56 -10.62
CA GLU A 103 -31.44 -37.75 -10.66
C GLU A 103 -32.59 -38.46 -9.95
N SER A 104 -32.81 -39.74 -10.27
CA SER A 104 -33.89 -40.53 -9.67
C SER A 104 -33.74 -40.62 -8.15
N ARG A 105 -32.52 -40.90 -7.66
CA ARG A 105 -32.23 -40.94 -6.21
C ARG A 105 -32.45 -39.60 -5.54
N PHE A 106 -32.05 -38.50 -6.18
CA PHE A 106 -32.20 -37.16 -5.62
C PHE A 106 -33.68 -36.74 -5.55
N MET A 107 -34.43 -36.98 -6.63
CA MET A 107 -35.86 -36.65 -6.72
C MET A 107 -36.73 -37.50 -5.80
N ASP A 108 -36.28 -38.70 -5.43
CA ASP A 108 -36.92 -39.56 -4.43
C ASP A 108 -36.56 -39.14 -2.99
N ALA A 109 -35.30 -38.75 -2.74
CA ALA A 109 -34.83 -38.41 -1.40
C ALA A 109 -35.22 -37.02 -0.92
N LEU A 110 -35.14 -35.99 -1.77
CA LEU A 110 -35.37 -34.60 -1.37
C LEU A 110 -36.80 -34.34 -0.83
N PRO A 111 -37.88 -34.88 -1.43
CA PRO A 111 -39.24 -34.75 -0.90
C PRO A 111 -39.48 -35.42 0.46
N ARG A 112 -38.59 -36.35 0.88
CA ARG A 112 -38.70 -37.05 2.17
C ARG A 112 -38.06 -36.29 3.34
N ALA A 113 -37.44 -35.14 3.08
CA ALA A 113 -36.87 -34.31 4.14
C ALA A 113 -37.97 -33.87 5.12
N ASP A 114 -37.71 -34.05 6.41
CA ASP A 114 -38.62 -33.75 7.54
C ASP A 114 -38.04 -32.65 8.45
N ARG A 115 -36.70 -32.66 8.63
CA ARG A 115 -35.97 -31.68 9.42
C ARG A 115 -34.76 -31.14 8.69
N TRP A 116 -34.35 -29.94 9.07
CA TRP A 116 -33.11 -29.34 8.60
C TRP A 116 -32.25 -28.87 9.78
N THR A 117 -30.94 -28.93 9.59
CA THR A 117 -29.96 -28.30 10.48
C THR A 117 -28.93 -27.54 9.66
N LEU A 118 -28.44 -26.44 10.22
CA LEU A 118 -27.37 -25.65 9.63
C LEU A 118 -26.27 -25.48 10.67
N GLN A 119 -25.13 -26.10 10.43
CA GLN A 119 -23.98 -26.08 11.33
C GLN A 119 -22.69 -26.02 10.52
N ASP A 120 -21.74 -25.17 10.92
CA ASP A 120 -20.41 -25.04 10.29
C ASP A 120 -20.46 -24.86 8.75
N GLY A 121 -21.45 -24.11 8.25
CA GLY A 121 -21.63 -23.89 6.81
C GLY A 121 -22.12 -25.10 6.02
N ARG A 122 -22.58 -26.16 6.70
CA ARG A 122 -23.24 -27.34 6.12
C ARG A 122 -24.72 -27.35 6.43
N LEU A 123 -25.51 -27.57 5.37
CA LEU A 123 -26.93 -27.85 5.48
C LEU A 123 -27.10 -29.37 5.50
N THR A 124 -27.77 -29.89 6.52
CA THR A 124 -28.17 -31.29 6.58
C THR A 124 -29.69 -31.36 6.57
N LEU A 125 -30.24 -32.15 5.64
CA LEU A 125 -31.67 -32.48 5.61
C LEU A 125 -31.84 -33.91 6.13
N THR A 126 -32.68 -34.09 7.14
CA THR A 126 -32.95 -35.38 7.76
C THR A 126 -34.36 -35.82 7.43
N THR A 127 -34.53 -37.06 6.98
CA THR A 127 -35.83 -37.68 6.72
C THR A 127 -36.48 -38.16 8.02
N ALA A 128 -37.78 -38.50 7.97
CA ALA A 128 -38.47 -39.09 9.12
C ALA A 128 -37.87 -40.46 9.56
N SER A 129 -37.22 -41.19 8.64
CA SER A 129 -36.48 -42.43 8.90
C SER A 129 -35.10 -42.22 9.53
N GLY A 130 -34.63 -40.96 9.63
CA GLY A 130 -33.31 -40.61 10.17
C GLY A 130 -32.18 -40.60 9.14
N GLU A 131 -32.48 -40.81 7.86
CA GLU A 131 -31.51 -40.71 6.78
C GLU A 131 -31.16 -39.25 6.48
N THR A 132 -29.95 -38.99 6.00
CA THR A 132 -29.45 -37.61 5.83
C THR A 132 -28.98 -37.32 4.43
N LEU A 133 -29.39 -36.17 3.89
CA LEU A 133 -28.72 -35.51 2.77
C LEU A 133 -27.81 -34.41 3.31
N GLU A 134 -26.52 -34.47 2.98
CA GLU A 134 -25.55 -33.47 3.40
C GLU A 134 -25.23 -32.54 2.24
N PHE A 135 -25.30 -31.24 2.49
CA PHE A 135 -24.99 -30.20 1.53
C PHE A 135 -23.94 -29.24 2.09
N ARG A 136 -23.20 -28.64 1.17
CA ARG A 136 -22.30 -27.51 1.45
C ARG A 136 -22.80 -26.29 0.68
N ASN A 137 -22.52 -25.10 1.18
CA ASN A 137 -22.93 -23.87 0.51
C ASN A 137 -22.31 -23.77 -0.89
N ALA A 138 -23.12 -23.62 -1.95
CA ALA A 138 -22.62 -23.62 -3.33
C ALA A 138 -21.70 -22.42 -3.64
N ALA A 139 -21.80 -21.32 -2.90
CA ALA A 139 -20.83 -20.21 -3.02
C ALA A 139 -19.43 -20.59 -2.52
N SER A 140 -19.30 -21.67 -1.72
CA SER A 140 -18.01 -22.30 -1.41
C SER A 140 -17.66 -23.50 -2.32
N VAL A 141 -18.50 -23.82 -3.32
CA VAL A 141 -18.32 -24.91 -4.31
C VAL A 141 -18.13 -24.42 -5.75
N GLU A 142 -18.59 -23.21 -6.08
CA GLU A 142 -18.22 -22.47 -7.30
C GLU A 142 -16.71 -22.15 -7.36
N SER A 143 -15.93 -22.75 -6.45
CA SER A 143 -14.49 -22.89 -6.58
C SER A 143 -13.98 -23.92 -7.61
N ALA A 144 -14.86 -24.68 -8.27
CA ALA A 144 -14.47 -25.81 -9.12
C ALA A 144 -15.31 -25.99 -10.42
N GLY A 145 -15.80 -24.93 -11.05
CA GLY A 145 -16.09 -24.97 -12.50
C GLY A 145 -14.79 -24.86 -13.30
N GLU A 146 -14.78 -25.23 -14.59
CA GLU A 146 -13.62 -25.05 -15.50
C GLU A 146 -13.26 -23.57 -15.57
N ARG A 147 -12.36 -23.23 -14.65
CA ARG A 147 -12.01 -21.87 -14.33
C ARG A 147 -10.98 -21.42 -15.32
N VAL A 148 -11.42 -20.55 -16.21
CA VAL A 148 -10.55 -19.97 -17.20
C VAL A 148 -9.73 -18.89 -16.52
N THR A 149 -8.45 -18.84 -16.83
CA THR A 149 -7.53 -17.86 -16.26
C THR A 149 -7.17 -16.85 -17.34
N LEU A 150 -7.48 -15.59 -17.04
CA LEU A 150 -7.04 -14.45 -17.82
C LEU A 150 -5.70 -13.95 -17.27
N THR A 151 -4.67 -13.88 -18.12
CA THR A 151 -3.29 -13.58 -17.70
C THR A 151 -2.76 -12.31 -18.36
N GLY A 152 -1.82 -11.66 -17.68
CA GLY A 152 -1.24 -10.42 -18.15
C GLY A 152 -0.31 -9.78 -17.15
N GLU A 153 0.03 -8.52 -17.38
CA GLU A 153 0.91 -7.72 -16.53
C GLU A 153 0.30 -6.36 -16.19
N VAL A 154 0.52 -5.92 -14.95
CA VAL A 154 0.17 -4.59 -14.48
C VAL A 154 1.44 -3.73 -14.41
N THR A 155 1.47 -2.60 -15.09
CA THR A 155 2.61 -1.68 -15.15
C THR A 155 2.19 -0.22 -15.03
N TYR A 156 3.13 0.69 -14.82
CA TYR A 156 2.96 2.14 -14.95
C TYR A 156 4.22 2.77 -15.52
N ARG A 157 4.09 3.95 -16.13
CA ARG A 157 5.19 4.60 -16.88
C ARG A 157 6.27 5.26 -16.00
N PRO A 158 5.94 5.90 -14.86
CA PRO A 158 6.97 6.53 -14.03
C PRO A 158 7.92 5.52 -13.40
N ARG A 159 9.22 5.85 -13.28
CA ARG A 159 10.23 4.98 -12.62
C ARG A 159 10.18 5.12 -11.09
N ILE A 160 9.01 4.92 -10.51
CA ILE A 160 8.77 5.03 -9.07
C ILE A 160 8.68 3.62 -8.49
N ALA A 161 9.31 3.41 -7.33
CA ALA A 161 9.20 2.14 -6.62
C ALA A 161 7.78 1.95 -6.08
N LEU A 162 7.21 0.78 -6.33
CA LEU A 162 5.99 0.29 -5.70
C LEU A 162 6.26 0.05 -4.21
N PRO A 163 5.44 0.60 -3.29
CA PRO A 163 5.57 0.32 -1.87
C PRO A 163 5.54 -1.19 -1.57
N ARG A 164 6.31 -1.63 -0.56
CA ARG A 164 6.45 -3.07 -0.24
C ARG A 164 5.13 -3.69 0.23
N ASP A 165 4.29 -2.87 0.82
CA ASP A 165 2.99 -3.17 1.40
C ASP A 165 1.81 -2.89 0.44
N ALA A 166 2.11 -2.46 -0.80
CA ALA A 166 1.09 -2.18 -1.80
C ALA A 166 0.21 -3.41 -2.08
N VAL A 167 -1.06 -3.16 -2.34
CA VAL A 167 -2.06 -4.15 -2.75
C VAL A 167 -2.51 -3.81 -4.16
N VAL A 168 -2.26 -4.72 -5.10
CA VAL A 168 -2.73 -4.60 -6.48
C VAL A 168 -4.02 -5.39 -6.61
N THR A 169 -5.09 -4.76 -7.07
CA THR A 169 -6.38 -5.39 -7.33
C THR A 169 -6.67 -5.33 -8.82
N VAL A 170 -6.90 -6.49 -9.45
CA VAL A 170 -7.32 -6.63 -10.84
C VAL A 170 -8.75 -7.15 -10.87
N ARG A 171 -9.62 -6.51 -11.64
CA ARG A 171 -11.05 -6.86 -11.80
C ARG A 171 -11.38 -7.15 -13.24
N LEU A 172 -12.26 -8.13 -13.45
CA LEU A 172 -12.98 -8.36 -14.70
C LEU A 172 -14.36 -7.75 -14.54
N ASP A 173 -14.68 -6.76 -15.36
CA ASP A 173 -15.93 -6.02 -15.31
C ASP A 173 -16.73 -6.21 -16.61
N ASP A 174 -18.04 -6.34 -16.48
CA ASP A 174 -19.00 -6.22 -17.59
C ASP A 174 -19.27 -4.74 -17.87
N VAL A 175 -18.81 -4.30 -19.04
CA VAL A 175 -18.89 -2.92 -19.53
C VAL A 175 -19.82 -2.81 -20.74
N SER A 176 -20.77 -3.73 -20.88
CA SER A 176 -21.78 -3.71 -21.96
C SER A 176 -22.70 -2.49 -21.91
N LEU A 177 -22.93 -1.93 -20.72
CA LEU A 177 -23.74 -0.75 -20.50
C LEU A 177 -22.85 0.47 -20.31
N ALA A 178 -22.97 1.46 -21.19
CA ALA A 178 -22.15 2.68 -21.12
C ALA A 178 -22.51 3.60 -19.94
N ASP A 179 -23.80 3.63 -19.57
CA ASP A 179 -24.35 4.60 -18.60
C ASP A 179 -24.63 3.98 -17.22
N ALA A 180 -24.16 2.76 -16.97
CA ALA A 180 -24.35 2.07 -15.70
C ALA A 180 -23.01 1.70 -15.06
N PRO A 181 -22.91 1.65 -13.72
CA PRO A 181 -21.74 1.11 -13.05
C PRO A 181 -21.46 -0.30 -13.56
N ALA A 182 -20.21 -0.55 -13.96
CA ALA A 182 -19.81 -1.85 -14.48
C ALA A 182 -19.98 -2.94 -13.42
N LYS A 183 -20.50 -4.10 -13.82
CA LYS A 183 -20.71 -5.23 -12.92
C LYS A 183 -19.41 -6.04 -12.84
N THR A 184 -18.79 -6.09 -11.66
CA THR A 184 -17.61 -6.93 -11.44
C THR A 184 -17.97 -8.41 -11.40
N LEU A 185 -17.32 -9.19 -12.27
CA LEU A 185 -17.51 -10.64 -12.42
C LEU A 185 -16.45 -11.46 -11.69
N ALA A 186 -15.21 -10.96 -11.64
CA ALA A 186 -14.11 -11.58 -10.90
C ALA A 186 -13.16 -10.52 -10.36
N THR A 187 -12.47 -10.83 -9.26
CA THR A 187 -11.47 -9.97 -8.64
C THR A 187 -10.29 -10.82 -8.18
N HIS A 188 -9.08 -10.34 -8.46
CA HIS A 188 -7.84 -10.93 -7.99
C HIS A 188 -7.02 -9.88 -7.26
N THR A 189 -6.56 -10.22 -6.06
CA THR A 189 -5.77 -9.34 -5.21
C THR A 189 -4.36 -9.91 -5.06
N ILE A 190 -3.36 -9.10 -5.38
CA ILE A 190 -1.94 -9.43 -5.36
C ILE A 190 -1.27 -8.57 -4.30
N ARG A 191 -0.44 -9.21 -3.48
CA ARG A 191 0.50 -8.55 -2.57
C ARG A 191 1.91 -8.76 -3.13
N PRO A 192 2.52 -7.76 -3.81
CA PRO A 192 3.79 -7.93 -4.49
C PRO A 192 4.97 -8.24 -3.55
N GLY A 193 4.87 -7.91 -2.26
CA GLY A 193 5.90 -8.25 -1.27
C GLY A 193 7.27 -7.64 -1.58
N GLY A 194 7.29 -6.47 -2.22
CA GLY A 194 8.50 -5.79 -2.69
C GLY A 194 8.87 -6.04 -4.16
N ARG A 195 8.18 -6.95 -4.87
CA ARG A 195 8.24 -7.03 -6.34
C ARG A 195 7.81 -5.70 -6.96
N GLN A 196 8.53 -5.26 -7.97
CA GLN A 196 8.29 -4.02 -8.71
C GLN A 196 7.54 -4.30 -10.01
N VAL A 197 6.88 -3.28 -10.58
CA VAL A 197 6.24 -3.39 -11.89
C VAL A 197 7.25 -3.74 -12.99
N PRO A 198 6.86 -4.49 -14.03
CA PRO A 198 5.52 -5.07 -14.26
C PRO A 198 5.18 -6.23 -13.31
N ILE A 199 3.95 -6.25 -12.80
CA ILE A 199 3.42 -7.29 -11.90
C ILE A 199 2.52 -8.22 -12.70
N SER A 200 2.97 -9.45 -12.93
CA SER A 200 2.14 -10.47 -13.58
C SER A 200 0.94 -10.85 -12.71
N PHE A 201 -0.23 -11.00 -13.35
CA PHE A 201 -1.48 -11.41 -12.71
C PHE A 201 -2.08 -12.65 -13.40
N ALA A 202 -2.87 -13.41 -12.65
CA ALA A 202 -3.66 -14.53 -13.12
C ALA A 202 -5.07 -14.43 -12.52
N LEU A 203 -6.00 -13.85 -13.28
CA LEU A 203 -7.38 -13.61 -12.86
C LEU A 203 -8.24 -14.79 -13.30
N THR A 204 -8.64 -15.60 -12.34
CA THR A 204 -9.51 -16.75 -12.57
C THR A 204 -10.98 -16.34 -12.51
N TYR A 205 -11.77 -16.74 -13.52
CA TYR A 205 -13.20 -16.45 -13.61
C TYR A 205 -13.99 -17.67 -14.10
N ASP A 206 -15.32 -17.65 -13.89
CA ASP A 206 -16.24 -18.66 -14.41
C ASP A 206 -16.73 -18.24 -15.81
N PRO A 207 -16.45 -19.00 -16.88
CA PRO A 207 -16.97 -18.66 -18.21
C PRO A 207 -18.51 -18.71 -18.29
N GLY A 208 -19.18 -19.44 -17.39
CA GLY A 208 -20.63 -19.53 -17.34
C GLY A 208 -21.34 -18.22 -16.95
N VAL A 209 -20.61 -17.25 -16.38
CA VAL A 209 -21.18 -15.93 -16.06
C VAL A 209 -21.14 -14.94 -17.25
N LEU A 210 -20.61 -15.36 -18.40
CA LEU A 210 -20.47 -14.52 -19.59
C LEU A 210 -21.66 -14.67 -20.54
N ASP A 211 -22.05 -13.56 -21.18
CA ASP A 211 -22.96 -13.47 -22.32
C ASP A 211 -22.16 -13.02 -23.55
N ALA A 212 -22.25 -13.78 -24.64
CA ALA A 212 -21.50 -13.51 -25.87
C ALA A 212 -21.83 -12.15 -26.53
N ARG A 213 -22.96 -11.53 -26.16
CA ARG A 213 -23.40 -10.22 -26.68
C ARG A 213 -22.82 -9.04 -25.92
N HIS A 214 -22.28 -9.28 -24.72
CA HIS A 214 -21.77 -8.24 -23.84
C HIS A 214 -20.31 -7.87 -24.18
N THR A 215 -19.79 -6.88 -23.47
CA THR A 215 -18.36 -6.53 -23.49
C THR A 215 -17.77 -6.60 -22.12
N TYR A 216 -16.56 -7.13 -22.08
CA TYR A 216 -15.80 -7.29 -20.86
C TYR A 216 -14.50 -6.51 -20.95
N ALA A 217 -14.11 -5.92 -19.83
CA ALA A 217 -12.85 -5.21 -19.71
C ALA A 217 -12.16 -5.57 -18.39
N VAL A 218 -10.84 -5.51 -18.39
CA VAL A 218 -10.06 -5.53 -17.16
C VAL A 218 -9.80 -4.13 -16.67
N ARG A 219 -9.83 -3.98 -15.35
CA ARG A 219 -9.48 -2.77 -14.62
C ARG A 219 -8.55 -3.15 -13.48
N ALA A 220 -7.56 -2.32 -13.21
CA ALA A 220 -6.67 -2.51 -12.08
C ALA A 220 -6.57 -1.26 -11.22
N ASP A 221 -6.33 -1.46 -9.93
CA ASP A 221 -5.91 -0.42 -9.01
C ASP A 221 -4.81 -0.89 -8.06
N ILE A 222 -3.99 0.04 -7.60
CA ILE A 222 -2.96 -0.17 -6.59
C ILE A 222 -3.28 0.71 -5.40
N ARG A 223 -3.31 0.11 -4.22
CA ARG A 223 -3.52 0.80 -2.93
C ARG A 223 -2.35 0.58 -1.99
N ASP A 224 -2.14 1.49 -1.05
CA ASP A 224 -1.22 1.27 0.08
C ASP A 224 -1.87 0.41 1.19
N ALA A 225 -1.13 0.14 2.28
CA ALA A 225 -1.66 -0.60 3.42
C ALA A 225 -2.83 0.09 4.15
N ALA A 226 -2.92 1.42 4.06
CA ALA A 226 -4.04 2.20 4.61
C ALA A 226 -5.29 2.13 3.70
N GLY A 227 -5.16 1.58 2.49
CA GLY A 227 -6.22 1.47 1.50
C GLY A 227 -6.35 2.69 0.57
N ALA A 228 -5.42 3.65 0.66
CA ALA A 228 -5.40 4.82 -0.20
C ALA A 228 -5.04 4.42 -1.63
N LEU A 229 -5.79 4.96 -2.60
CA LEU A 229 -5.63 4.65 -4.01
C LEU A 229 -4.42 5.41 -4.59
N LEU A 230 -3.41 4.66 -5.04
CA LEU A 230 -2.17 5.20 -5.60
C LEU A 230 -2.22 5.24 -7.14
N TRP A 231 -2.69 4.15 -7.75
CA TRP A 231 -2.70 3.99 -9.21
C TRP A 231 -4.01 3.33 -9.64
N THR A 232 -4.52 3.70 -10.82
CA THR A 232 -5.72 3.09 -11.40
C THR A 232 -5.68 3.16 -12.92
N THR A 233 -6.46 2.32 -13.60
CA THR A 233 -6.66 2.41 -15.05
C THR A 233 -7.65 3.54 -15.38
N ASP A 234 -7.31 4.40 -16.33
CA ASP A 234 -8.16 5.47 -16.86
C ASP A 234 -8.84 5.11 -18.19
N THR A 235 -8.39 4.04 -18.83
CA THR A 235 -8.86 3.57 -20.14
C THR A 235 -9.49 2.19 -20.02
N THR A 236 -10.45 1.90 -20.92
CA THR A 236 -11.08 0.58 -21.01
C THR A 236 -10.13 -0.39 -21.70
N ILE A 237 -9.81 -1.51 -21.04
CA ILE A 237 -8.92 -2.55 -21.59
C ILE A 237 -9.79 -3.78 -21.91
N PRO A 238 -10.28 -3.92 -23.16
CA PRO A 238 -11.23 -4.97 -23.52
C PRO A 238 -10.58 -6.36 -23.48
N VAL A 239 -11.35 -7.37 -23.07
CA VAL A 239 -10.92 -8.78 -22.99
C VAL A 239 -12.05 -9.73 -23.38
N ILE A 240 -11.70 -10.98 -23.69
CA ILE A 240 -12.60 -12.14 -23.90
C ILE A 240 -13.47 -12.07 -25.18
N THR A 241 -14.29 -11.04 -25.29
CA THR A 241 -15.28 -10.89 -26.39
C THR A 241 -14.72 -10.06 -27.55
N ARG A 242 -15.35 -10.17 -28.72
CA ARG A 242 -14.99 -9.39 -29.93
C ARG A 242 -13.52 -9.57 -30.37
N GLY A 243 -12.94 -10.74 -30.10
CA GLY A 243 -11.55 -11.07 -30.45
C GLY A 243 -10.51 -10.41 -29.54
N ALA A 244 -10.92 -9.81 -28.42
CA ALA A 244 -10.00 -9.25 -27.45
C ALA A 244 -9.23 -10.37 -26.70
N PRO A 245 -7.95 -10.13 -26.35
CA PRO A 245 -7.09 -11.17 -25.80
C PRO A 245 -7.55 -11.64 -24.42
N THR A 246 -7.21 -12.88 -24.09
CA THR A 246 -7.40 -13.49 -22.76
C THR A 246 -6.07 -13.77 -22.06
N ASP A 247 -4.96 -13.67 -22.78
CA ASP A 247 -3.60 -13.89 -22.31
C ASP A 247 -2.69 -12.75 -22.78
N GLY A 248 -1.60 -12.52 -22.05
CA GLY A 248 -0.65 -11.46 -22.38
C GLY A 248 -1.24 -10.04 -22.31
N VAL A 249 -2.30 -9.84 -21.52
CA VAL A 249 -2.98 -8.54 -21.42
C VAL A 249 -2.08 -7.55 -20.68
N GLU A 250 -1.73 -6.44 -21.33
CA GLU A 250 -0.96 -5.36 -20.68
C GLU A 250 -1.90 -4.32 -20.08
N ILE A 251 -1.78 -4.08 -18.77
CA ILE A 251 -2.53 -3.06 -18.04
C ILE A 251 -1.58 -1.95 -17.63
N VAL A 252 -1.69 -0.80 -18.29
CA VAL A 252 -0.92 0.40 -17.95
C VAL A 252 -1.76 1.29 -17.04
N LEU A 253 -1.33 1.46 -15.80
CA LEU A 253 -1.98 2.32 -14.82
C LEU A 253 -1.53 3.77 -14.99
N VAL A 254 -2.43 4.68 -14.63
CA VAL A 254 -2.12 6.07 -14.36
C VAL A 254 -2.18 6.33 -12.87
N GLN A 255 -1.52 7.39 -12.42
CA GLN A 255 -1.63 7.82 -11.03
C GLN A 255 -3.09 8.20 -10.76
N ALA A 256 -3.65 7.71 -9.67
CA ALA A 256 -5.05 7.96 -9.41
C ALA A 256 -5.30 9.43 -9.05
N SER A 257 -6.00 10.13 -9.94
CA SER A 257 -6.62 11.43 -9.68
C SER A 257 -7.82 11.27 -8.74
N GLY A 258 -7.56 10.81 -7.52
CA GLY A 258 -8.60 10.32 -6.60
C GLY A 258 -8.23 10.32 -5.12
N ALA A 259 -7.02 10.78 -4.75
CA ALA A 259 -6.80 11.42 -3.46
C ALA A 259 -7.31 12.88 -3.51
N SER A 260 -8.52 13.06 -4.00
CA SER A 260 -9.33 14.26 -3.81
C SER A 260 -10.63 13.85 -3.10
N GLY A 261 -10.48 13.15 -1.97
CA GLY A 261 -11.34 13.53 -0.84
C GLY A 261 -11.16 15.03 -0.71
N GLN A 262 -12.27 15.80 -0.70
CA GLN A 262 -12.26 17.27 -0.67
C GLN A 262 -10.95 17.72 -0.05
N VAL A 263 -10.04 18.28 -0.86
CA VAL A 263 -8.73 18.63 -0.35
C VAL A 263 -9.04 19.60 0.77
N GLN A 264 -8.94 19.15 2.02
CA GLN A 264 -8.84 20.05 3.17
C GLN A 264 -7.52 20.74 2.90
N MET A 265 -7.62 21.82 2.14
CA MET A 265 -6.58 22.79 1.95
C MET A 265 -6.36 23.39 3.33
N GLY A 266 -5.09 23.51 3.73
CA GLY A 266 -4.75 23.93 5.07
C GLY A 266 -4.59 22.77 6.05
N GLY A 267 -4.60 23.10 7.33
CA GLY A 267 -4.23 22.22 8.44
C GLY A 267 -3.37 22.98 9.44
N ASP A 268 -3.36 22.53 10.70
CA ASP A 268 -2.52 23.14 11.72
C ASP A 268 -1.07 22.69 11.51
N VAL A 269 -0.23 23.64 11.11
CA VAL A 269 1.22 23.46 10.99
C VAL A 269 1.95 24.13 12.15
N GLU A 270 1.27 24.86 13.02
CA GLU A 270 1.93 25.58 14.10
C GLU A 270 2.60 24.60 15.09
N GLY A 271 3.88 24.80 15.38
CA GLY A 271 4.63 23.93 16.29
C GLY A 271 4.99 22.55 15.71
N THR A 272 4.82 22.33 14.40
CA THR A 272 5.09 21.05 13.74
C THR A 272 6.48 21.00 13.12
N ALA A 273 7.03 19.79 12.98
CA ALA A 273 8.31 19.53 12.33
C ALA A 273 8.17 18.40 11.31
N TRP A 274 8.88 18.52 10.19
CA TRP A 274 8.69 17.73 8.98
C TRP A 274 10.02 17.33 8.36
N ARG A 275 10.07 16.11 7.83
CA ARG A 275 11.19 15.58 7.05
C ARG A 275 10.76 15.41 5.60
N LEU A 276 11.57 15.90 4.68
CA LEU A 276 11.28 15.78 3.25
C LEU A 276 11.31 14.31 2.83
N LEU A 277 10.25 13.87 2.15
CA LEU A 277 10.20 12.57 1.48
C LEU A 277 10.59 12.69 0.02
N ARG A 278 10.10 13.73 -0.66
CA ARG A 278 10.22 13.86 -2.12
C ARG A 278 9.94 15.28 -2.61
N ILE A 279 10.63 15.66 -3.69
CA ILE A 279 10.38 16.85 -4.49
C ILE A 279 9.74 16.41 -5.80
N HIS A 280 8.60 16.97 -6.16
CA HIS A 280 7.90 16.74 -7.42
C HIS A 280 8.29 17.82 -8.43
N THR A 281 8.55 17.40 -9.66
CA THR A 281 8.94 18.29 -10.77
C THR A 281 7.76 18.54 -11.72
N PRO A 282 7.74 19.66 -12.47
CA PRO A 282 6.59 20.03 -13.31
C PRO A 282 6.28 19.02 -14.42
N ASP A 283 7.27 18.25 -14.85
CA ASP A 283 7.17 17.20 -15.86
C ASP A 283 6.58 15.89 -15.33
N GLY A 284 6.10 15.88 -14.08
CA GLY A 284 5.56 14.70 -13.39
C GLY A 284 6.63 13.75 -12.86
N GLY A 285 7.90 14.14 -12.93
CA GLY A 285 9.01 13.45 -12.29
C GLY A 285 9.09 13.70 -10.79
N SER A 286 10.09 13.09 -10.15
CA SER A 286 10.37 13.36 -8.75
C SER A 286 11.82 13.11 -8.38
N VAL A 287 12.33 13.88 -7.42
CA VAL A 287 13.65 13.75 -6.82
C VAL A 287 13.49 13.37 -5.36
N SER A 288 14.19 12.32 -4.92
CA SER A 288 14.21 11.91 -3.51
C SER A 288 15.46 12.48 -2.83
N PRO A 289 15.39 12.85 -1.54
CA PRO A 289 16.56 13.22 -0.76
C PRO A 289 17.68 12.19 -0.87
N GLU A 290 18.91 12.66 -1.02
CA GLU A 290 20.06 11.78 -1.07
C GLU A 290 20.32 11.12 0.29
N ALA A 291 20.75 9.86 0.25
CA ALA A 291 21.05 9.11 1.47
C ALA A 291 22.10 9.84 2.32
N GLY A 292 21.80 10.02 3.62
CA GLY A 292 22.68 10.70 4.56
C GLY A 292 22.60 12.23 4.53
N LYS A 293 21.78 12.83 3.66
CA LYS A 293 21.54 14.28 3.64
C LYS A 293 20.23 14.60 4.36
N ALA A 294 20.20 15.73 5.07
CA ALA A 294 19.07 16.12 5.90
C ALA A 294 18.29 17.28 5.28
N TYR A 295 17.00 17.05 5.06
CA TYR A 295 16.06 18.03 4.55
C TYR A 295 14.87 18.11 5.48
N THR A 296 14.77 19.20 6.24
CA THR A 296 13.76 19.37 7.28
C THR A 296 13.10 20.72 7.18
N LEU A 297 11.88 20.81 7.70
CA LEU A 297 11.09 22.03 7.81
C LEU A 297 10.34 22.03 9.14
N GLN A 298 10.42 23.11 9.89
CA GLN A 298 9.72 23.30 11.14
C GLN A 298 8.97 24.63 11.09
N PHE A 299 7.74 24.63 11.57
CA PHE A 299 6.90 25.81 11.75
C PHE A 299 6.76 26.10 13.24
N GLY A 300 7.22 27.27 13.68
CA GLY A 300 7.13 27.73 15.05
C GLY A 300 5.81 28.45 15.34
N ALA A 301 5.43 28.47 16.62
CA ALA A 301 4.28 29.23 17.13
C ALA A 301 4.45 30.76 17.05
N ASP A 302 5.66 31.23 16.77
CA ASP A 302 6.00 32.64 16.61
C ASP A 302 5.85 33.14 15.17
N GLY A 303 5.23 32.35 14.28
CA GLY A 303 5.11 32.69 12.86
C GLY A 303 6.44 32.60 12.10
N ARG A 304 7.45 31.91 12.65
CA ARG A 304 8.72 31.62 11.97
C ARG A 304 8.81 30.18 11.50
N PHE A 305 9.49 29.96 10.40
CA PHE A 305 9.89 28.63 9.97
C PHE A 305 11.42 28.50 9.98
N SER A 306 11.90 27.28 10.18
CA SER A 306 13.32 26.96 10.14
C SER A 306 13.54 25.54 9.64
N GLY A 307 14.71 25.24 9.10
CA GLY A 307 15.00 23.91 8.63
C GLY A 307 16.42 23.72 8.18
N ARG A 308 16.66 22.53 7.62
CA ARG A 308 17.93 22.14 7.01
C ARG A 308 17.72 21.76 5.56
N ALA A 309 18.61 22.20 4.69
CA ALA A 309 18.68 21.82 3.28
C ALA A 309 20.10 21.30 3.03
N ASP A 310 20.30 20.00 3.24
CA ASP A 310 21.60 19.33 3.24
C ASP A 310 22.59 20.00 4.22
N CYS A 311 23.56 20.74 3.70
CA CYS A 311 24.61 21.35 4.46
C CYS A 311 24.19 22.71 5.04
N ASN A 312 23.11 23.30 4.52
CA ASN A 312 22.65 24.63 4.90
C ASN A 312 21.52 24.61 5.91
N SER A 313 21.57 25.52 6.89
CA SER A 313 20.41 25.87 7.69
C SER A 313 19.73 27.09 7.10
N TYR A 314 18.40 27.12 7.17
CA TYR A 314 17.58 28.20 6.65
C TYR A 314 16.42 28.51 7.59
N GLY A 315 15.83 29.69 7.44
CA GLY A 315 14.59 30.04 8.11
C GLY A 315 14.04 31.38 7.66
N GLY A 316 12.87 31.75 8.17
CA GLY A 316 12.16 32.95 7.77
C GLY A 316 10.83 33.12 8.50
N GLY A 317 9.97 33.99 7.98
CA GLY A 317 8.59 34.14 8.48
C GLY A 317 7.61 33.37 7.59
N TYR A 318 6.50 32.88 8.14
CA TYR A 318 5.44 32.25 7.36
C TYR A 318 4.06 32.80 7.71
N THR A 319 3.12 32.65 6.78
CA THR A 319 1.69 32.74 7.03
C THR A 319 1.02 31.52 6.42
N ALA A 320 0.21 30.81 7.21
CA ALA A 320 -0.54 29.64 6.81
C ALA A 320 -2.03 29.88 7.12
N GLU A 321 -2.87 29.85 6.09
CA GLU A 321 -4.31 30.04 6.25
C GLU A 321 -5.05 28.71 6.28
N ALA A 322 -6.17 28.66 7.00
CA ALA A 322 -7.08 27.51 7.00
C ALA A 322 -7.70 27.23 5.60
N SER A 323 -7.59 28.17 4.67
CA SER A 323 -7.93 28.02 3.25
C SER A 323 -6.89 27.19 2.47
N GLY A 324 -5.74 26.91 3.09
CA GLY A 324 -4.56 26.26 2.50
C GLY A 324 -3.65 27.17 1.70
N ALA A 325 -3.79 28.49 1.80
CA ALA A 325 -2.76 29.41 1.32
C ALA A 325 -1.53 29.34 2.25
N LEU A 326 -0.35 29.19 1.67
CA LEU A 326 0.94 29.26 2.38
C LEU A 326 1.79 30.33 1.71
N ALA A 327 2.34 31.26 2.50
CA ALA A 327 3.34 32.19 2.02
C ALA A 327 4.56 32.17 2.95
N LEU A 328 5.75 32.00 2.37
CA LEU A 328 7.02 32.02 3.07
C LEU A 328 7.78 33.29 2.72
N ARG A 329 8.26 34.00 3.74
CA ARG A 329 9.15 35.14 3.60
C ARG A 329 10.56 34.69 3.94
N GLN A 330 11.44 34.71 2.94
CA GLN A 330 12.83 34.29 3.07
C GLN A 330 13.52 35.09 4.19
N GLY A 331 14.22 34.38 5.07
CA GLY A 331 15.11 34.95 6.07
C GLY A 331 16.55 34.53 5.83
N ALA A 332 17.28 34.23 6.90
CA ALA A 332 18.68 33.85 6.80
C ALA A 332 18.83 32.42 6.26
N THR A 333 19.81 32.21 5.37
CA THR A 333 20.35 30.90 5.01
C THR A 333 21.87 30.93 5.20
N THR A 334 22.45 29.84 5.67
CA THR A 334 23.88 29.63 5.46
C THR A 334 24.09 29.41 3.96
N LEU A 335 25.14 29.97 3.38
CA LEU A 335 25.43 29.90 1.93
C LEU A 335 26.62 28.97 1.69
N ALA A 336 26.63 27.80 2.31
CA ALA A 336 27.62 26.78 2.04
C ALA A 336 27.31 26.09 0.70
N ALA A 337 28.34 25.81 -0.08
CA ALA A 337 28.21 25.00 -1.28
C ALA A 337 28.02 23.53 -0.87
N CYS A 338 26.81 23.00 -1.06
CA CYS A 338 26.54 21.60 -0.75
C CYS A 338 27.11 20.70 -1.85
N LEU A 339 28.00 19.78 -1.46
CA LEU A 339 28.68 18.88 -2.40
C LEU A 339 27.65 17.95 -3.09
N PRO A 340 27.71 17.79 -4.43
CA PRO A 340 26.88 16.85 -5.15
C PRO A 340 27.09 15.38 -4.71
N PRO A 341 26.05 14.53 -4.80
CA PRO A 341 24.68 14.86 -5.17
C PRO A 341 23.96 15.59 -4.03
N SER A 342 23.33 16.73 -4.35
CA SER A 342 22.58 17.54 -3.39
C SER A 342 21.38 18.16 -4.10
N SER A 343 20.21 18.02 -3.47
CA SER A 343 18.93 18.56 -3.90
C SER A 343 18.60 19.87 -3.17
N ALA A 344 19.57 20.48 -2.47
CA ALA A 344 19.37 21.68 -1.66
C ALA A 344 18.77 22.85 -2.44
N ASP A 345 19.29 23.14 -3.64
CA ASP A 345 18.81 24.26 -4.45
C ASP A 345 17.39 24.01 -4.97
N LEU A 346 17.11 22.78 -5.42
CA LEU A 346 15.79 22.38 -5.90
C LEU A 346 14.75 22.41 -4.76
N PHE A 347 15.14 21.94 -3.57
CA PHE A 347 14.30 21.97 -2.38
C PHE A 347 13.98 23.41 -1.94
N LEU A 348 15.01 24.24 -1.74
CA LEU A 348 14.84 25.63 -1.28
C LEU A 348 14.08 26.46 -2.31
N GLY A 349 14.37 26.31 -3.60
CA GLY A 349 13.63 26.99 -4.66
C GLY A 349 12.15 26.61 -4.64
N THR A 350 11.83 25.32 -4.55
CA THR A 350 10.42 24.87 -4.51
C THR A 350 9.71 25.29 -3.23
N LEU A 351 10.41 25.29 -2.10
CA LEU A 351 9.86 25.74 -0.82
C LEU A 351 9.56 27.24 -0.85
N MET A 352 10.46 28.04 -1.40
CA MET A 352 10.28 29.50 -1.46
C MET A 352 9.17 29.94 -2.41
N ASP A 353 8.88 29.13 -3.43
CA ASP A 353 7.78 29.36 -4.37
C ASP A 353 6.44 28.79 -3.87
N ALA A 354 6.38 28.29 -2.63
CA ALA A 354 5.16 27.75 -2.03
C ALA A 354 3.97 28.72 -2.15
N ALA A 355 2.86 28.20 -2.66
CA ALA A 355 1.60 28.94 -2.82
C ALA A 355 0.48 28.31 -2.00
N THR A 356 0.41 26.99 -1.97
CA THR A 356 -0.62 26.26 -1.23
C THR A 356 -0.06 25.09 -0.44
N TYR A 357 -0.77 24.69 0.61
CA TYR A 357 -0.40 23.54 1.42
C TYR A 357 -1.60 22.73 1.88
N ARG A 358 -1.31 21.48 2.24
CA ARG A 358 -2.20 20.56 2.98
C ARG A 358 -1.38 19.90 4.06
N ALA A 359 -1.87 19.92 5.29
CA ALA A 359 -1.22 19.26 6.41
C ALA A 359 -2.20 18.35 7.16
N THR A 360 -1.76 17.14 7.49
CA THR A 360 -2.45 16.21 8.38
C THR A 360 -1.52 15.82 9.55
N SER A 361 -1.90 14.85 10.38
CA SER A 361 -0.98 14.29 11.37
C SER A 361 0.08 13.36 10.77
N GLU A 362 -0.07 12.94 9.51
CA GLU A 362 0.74 11.90 8.86
C GLU A 362 1.56 12.41 7.69
N ASP A 363 1.20 13.56 7.12
CA ASP A 363 1.87 14.13 5.96
C ASP A 363 1.70 15.66 5.86
N LEU A 364 2.65 16.27 5.16
CA LEU A 364 2.57 17.65 4.72
C LEU A 364 2.90 17.72 3.24
N TRP A 365 2.04 18.40 2.49
CA TRP A 365 2.21 18.67 1.08
C TRP A 365 2.23 20.17 0.82
N ILE A 366 3.28 20.66 0.17
CA ILE A 366 3.42 22.07 -0.22
C ILE A 366 3.52 22.15 -1.75
N SER A 367 2.68 22.96 -2.38
CA SER A 367 2.66 23.16 -3.85
C SER A 367 3.12 24.56 -4.22
N ALA A 368 3.98 24.68 -5.24
CA ALA A 368 4.50 25.95 -5.74
C ALA A 368 3.60 26.61 -6.81
N GLY A 369 2.51 25.96 -7.20
CA GLY A 369 1.54 26.49 -8.19
C GLY A 369 1.97 26.35 -9.66
N ASP A 370 3.25 26.06 -9.93
CA ASP A 370 3.82 25.83 -11.27
C ASP A 370 3.96 24.34 -11.63
N GLY A 371 3.32 23.46 -10.86
CA GLY A 371 3.41 22.01 -10.98
C GLY A 371 4.49 21.37 -10.12
N ARG A 372 5.37 22.14 -9.46
CA ARG A 372 6.27 21.61 -8.43
C ARG A 372 5.57 21.45 -7.09
N ALA A 373 6.03 20.49 -6.30
CA ALA A 373 5.57 20.28 -4.94
C ALA A 373 6.63 19.60 -4.06
N LEU A 374 6.44 19.69 -2.75
CA LEU A 374 7.23 19.02 -1.73
C LEU A 374 6.32 18.15 -0.89
N ALA A 375 6.70 16.88 -0.74
CA ALA A 375 6.04 15.92 0.13
C ALA A 375 6.90 15.67 1.36
N PHE A 376 6.29 15.75 2.54
CA PHE A 376 6.95 15.55 3.82
C PHE A 376 6.20 14.54 4.67
N GLU A 377 6.94 13.90 5.58
CA GLU A 377 6.41 13.12 6.70
C GLU A 377 6.71 13.84 8.02
N PRO A 378 5.95 13.58 9.11
CA PRO A 378 6.23 14.11 10.43
C PRO A 378 7.65 13.77 10.86
N ALA A 379 8.42 14.78 11.24
CA ALA A 379 9.71 14.56 11.88
C ALA A 379 9.45 14.21 13.35
N ASN A 380 9.92 13.05 13.78
CA ASN A 380 9.81 12.66 15.18
C ASN A 380 10.74 13.55 16.02
N VAL A 381 10.15 14.40 16.86
CA VAL A 381 10.86 15.33 17.77
C VAL A 381 11.86 14.62 18.71
N ARG A 382 11.81 13.29 18.85
CA ARG A 382 12.78 12.50 19.63
C ARG A 382 13.88 11.81 18.83
N SER A 383 13.74 11.63 17.52
CA SER A 383 14.74 10.96 16.67
C SER A 383 15.32 11.85 15.57
N ASP A 384 14.59 12.90 15.15
CA ASP A 384 14.96 13.78 14.04
C ASP A 384 15.33 15.20 14.51
N LEU A 385 14.84 15.62 15.68
CA LEU A 385 15.58 16.54 16.55
C LEU A 385 16.40 15.64 17.46
N GLY A 386 17.57 15.21 16.97
CA GLY A 386 18.53 14.53 17.82
C GLY A 386 18.61 15.30 19.13
N THR A 387 18.43 14.58 20.24
CA THR A 387 18.99 15.00 21.53
C THR A 387 20.33 15.65 21.22
N MET A 388 20.60 16.80 21.82
CA MET A 388 21.96 17.33 21.93
C MET A 388 22.83 16.32 22.69
N ALA A 389 23.05 15.14 22.12
CA ALA A 389 24.24 14.38 22.30
C ALA A 389 25.26 15.09 21.42
N PRO A 390 26.46 15.42 21.92
CA PRO A 390 27.51 15.91 21.07
C PRO A 390 27.74 14.83 20.00
N GLN A 391 27.26 15.05 18.77
CA GLN A 391 27.81 14.36 17.63
C GLN A 391 29.32 14.60 17.74
N GLN A 392 30.12 13.55 17.79
CA GLN A 392 31.54 13.69 17.56
C GLN A 392 31.66 14.38 16.20
N THR A 393 31.92 15.68 16.24
CA THR A 393 32.27 16.47 15.08
C THR A 393 33.44 15.76 14.45
N GLY A 394 33.26 15.23 13.24
CA GLY A 394 34.37 14.67 12.50
C GLY A 394 35.51 15.68 12.51
N SER A 395 36.65 15.30 13.05
CA SER A 395 37.78 16.22 13.26
C SER A 395 38.39 16.51 11.90
N THR A 396 38.44 17.79 11.53
CA THR A 396 39.26 18.22 10.39
C THR A 396 40.67 18.46 10.89
N THR A 397 41.63 17.74 10.33
CA THR A 397 43.05 17.93 10.63
C THR A 397 43.78 18.20 9.32
N VAL A 398 44.50 19.30 9.28
CA VAL A 398 45.45 19.58 8.19
C VAL A 398 46.79 19.00 8.61
N TYR A 399 47.36 18.13 7.78
CA TYR A 399 48.72 17.61 7.99
C TYR A 399 49.66 18.28 7.01
N ALA A 400 50.74 18.87 7.50
CA ALA A 400 51.87 19.29 6.69
C ALA A 400 52.84 18.10 6.55
N CYS A 401 52.99 17.60 5.33
CA CYS A 401 53.84 16.49 4.96
C CYS A 401 55.11 16.99 4.25
N GLU A 402 56.24 16.36 4.55
CA GLU A 402 57.51 16.57 3.85
C GLU A 402 57.89 15.31 3.06
N GLY A 403 58.20 15.50 1.78
CA GLY A 403 58.70 14.46 0.87
C GLY A 403 60.20 14.24 0.99
N ALA A 404 60.68 13.12 0.45
CA ALA A 404 62.09 12.73 0.55
C ALA A 404 63.06 13.72 -0.16
N SER A 405 62.57 14.52 -1.11
CA SER A 405 63.32 15.58 -1.78
C SER A 405 63.20 16.96 -1.12
N GLY A 406 62.56 17.06 0.05
CA GLY A 406 62.42 18.29 0.83
C GLY A 406 61.27 19.19 0.40
N GLU A 407 60.44 18.78 -0.57
CA GLU A 407 59.18 19.48 -0.85
C GLU A 407 58.17 19.26 0.27
N THR A 408 57.42 20.31 0.59
CA THR A 408 56.35 20.26 1.58
C THR A 408 55.00 20.43 0.91
N PHE A 409 53.99 19.74 1.43
CA PHE A 409 52.62 19.87 0.99
C PHE A 409 51.67 19.61 2.15
N SER A 410 50.44 20.10 2.04
CA SER A 410 49.42 19.85 3.06
C SER A 410 48.33 18.96 2.52
N ILE A 411 47.88 18.01 3.34
CA ILE A 411 46.63 17.29 3.11
C ILE A 411 45.61 17.73 4.16
N THR A 412 44.35 17.83 3.76
CA THR A 412 43.26 18.07 4.72
C THR A 412 42.48 16.79 4.88
N THR A 413 42.43 16.28 6.11
CA THR A 413 41.65 15.09 6.44
C THR A 413 40.42 15.48 7.24
N ARG A 414 39.34 14.73 7.06
CA ARG A 414 38.15 14.81 7.91
C ARG A 414 37.77 13.41 8.34
N THR A 415 37.94 13.11 9.63
CA THR A 415 37.70 11.78 10.17
C THR A 415 36.23 11.62 10.54
N GLY A 416 35.55 10.62 9.95
CA GLY A 416 34.18 10.23 10.27
C GLY A 416 34.10 8.83 10.89
N PRO A 417 32.90 8.32 11.22
CA PRO A 417 32.73 6.97 11.74
C PRO A 417 33.09 5.91 10.68
N GLY A 418 34.28 5.31 10.78
CA GLY A 418 34.73 4.23 9.90
C GLY A 418 35.28 4.67 8.53
N GLU A 419 35.36 5.98 8.28
CA GLU A 419 35.85 6.56 7.03
C GLU A 419 36.68 7.82 7.28
N LEU A 420 37.58 8.14 6.34
CA LEU A 420 38.37 9.36 6.35
C LEU A 420 38.31 10.00 4.98
N ALA A 421 37.80 11.24 4.92
CA ALA A 421 37.87 12.03 3.71
C ALA A 421 39.23 12.74 3.65
N VAL A 422 39.94 12.67 2.52
CA VAL A 422 41.23 13.34 2.31
C VAL A 422 41.19 14.20 1.06
N TRP A 423 41.63 15.45 1.21
CA TRP A 423 41.96 16.35 0.10
C TRP A 423 43.46 16.30 -0.15
N LEU A 424 43.81 15.83 -1.35
CA LEU A 424 45.17 15.87 -1.86
C LEU A 424 45.39 17.17 -2.66
N PRO A 425 46.59 17.79 -2.58
CA PRO A 425 46.92 18.99 -3.33
C PRO A 425 47.06 18.74 -4.84
N GLU A 426 47.17 19.83 -5.63
CA GLU A 426 47.25 19.81 -7.10
C GLU A 426 48.30 18.85 -7.67
N ARG A 427 49.45 18.67 -6.98
CA ARG A 427 50.50 17.73 -7.41
C ARG A 427 50.02 16.26 -7.52
N PHE A 428 48.93 15.92 -6.83
CA PHE A 428 48.27 14.62 -6.90
C PHE A 428 46.90 14.70 -7.61
N GLY A 429 46.71 15.70 -8.47
CA GLY A 429 45.50 15.89 -9.27
C GLY A 429 44.33 16.50 -8.53
N SER A 430 44.56 17.18 -7.39
CA SER A 430 43.48 17.76 -6.54
C SER A 430 42.41 16.75 -6.17
N ARG A 431 42.82 15.49 -5.93
CA ARG A 431 41.92 14.38 -5.66
C ARG A 431 41.24 14.56 -4.29
N TYR A 432 39.93 14.39 -4.30
CA TYR A 432 39.13 14.21 -3.11
C TYR A 432 38.72 12.74 -3.01
N LEU A 433 39.13 12.08 -1.93
CA LEU A 433 38.89 10.65 -1.74
C LEU A 433 38.25 10.39 -0.39
N VAL A 434 37.35 9.40 -0.34
CA VAL A 434 36.82 8.85 0.91
C VAL A 434 37.45 7.48 1.10
N LEU A 435 38.29 7.37 2.12
CA LEU A 435 39.06 6.17 2.43
C LEU A 435 38.32 5.34 3.48
N GLY A 436 38.21 4.05 3.23
CA GLY A 436 37.63 3.11 4.20
C GLY A 436 38.64 2.76 5.29
N GLN A 437 38.17 2.55 6.53
CA GLN A 437 39.06 2.12 7.61
C GLN A 437 39.55 0.68 7.41
N ALA A 438 40.86 0.49 7.44
CA ALA A 438 41.53 -0.81 7.37
C ALA A 438 42.05 -1.25 8.74
N ARG A 439 42.23 -2.57 8.90
CA ARG A 439 42.82 -3.13 10.13
C ARG A 439 44.30 -2.77 10.20
N ALA A 440 44.74 -2.26 11.35
CA ALA A 440 46.14 -1.97 11.66
C ALA A 440 46.50 -2.45 13.07
N ALA A 441 47.78 -2.77 13.28
CA ALA A 441 48.28 -3.22 14.58
C ALA A 441 48.33 -2.08 15.62
N SER A 442 48.42 -0.83 15.17
CA SER A 442 48.38 0.38 15.99
C SER A 442 47.92 1.58 15.15
N GLY A 443 47.35 2.61 15.79
CA GLY A 443 46.80 3.79 15.09
C GLY A 443 45.53 3.48 14.28
N ALA A 444 45.07 4.45 13.50
CA ALA A 444 43.93 4.28 12.58
C ALA A 444 44.40 4.41 11.14
N LYS A 445 44.29 3.32 10.38
CA LYS A 445 44.67 3.23 8.97
C LYS A 445 43.43 3.32 8.10
N TYR A 446 43.50 4.13 7.06
CA TYR A 446 42.47 4.29 6.05
C TYR A 446 43.09 4.09 4.68
N GLU A 447 42.43 3.36 3.79
CA GLU A 447 42.93 3.07 2.45
C GLU A 447 41.82 3.07 1.40
N GLY A 448 42.18 3.46 0.17
CA GLY A 448 41.27 3.54 -0.97
C GLY A 448 41.94 4.25 -2.16
N ASP A 449 41.64 3.79 -3.38
CA ASP A 449 42.07 4.42 -4.64
C ASP A 449 43.57 4.80 -4.72
N GLY A 450 44.45 3.89 -4.26
CA GLY A 450 45.90 4.07 -4.29
C GLY A 450 46.44 5.01 -3.20
N VAL A 451 45.62 5.40 -2.24
CA VAL A 451 45.98 6.30 -1.14
C VAL A 451 45.82 5.60 0.20
N VAL A 452 46.81 5.77 1.07
CA VAL A 452 46.77 5.29 2.46
C VAL A 452 47.01 6.47 3.38
N VAL A 453 46.15 6.65 4.38
CA VAL A 453 46.37 7.59 5.48
C VAL A 453 46.38 6.79 6.76
N TRP A 454 47.54 6.76 7.42
CA TRP A 454 47.72 6.10 8.69
C TRP A 454 48.00 7.12 9.78
N THR A 455 46.99 7.37 10.60
CA THR A 455 47.07 8.32 11.71
C THR A 455 47.61 7.64 12.97
N LYS A 456 48.49 8.34 13.67
CA LYS A 456 49.04 7.92 14.97
C LYS A 456 48.66 8.98 16.00
N GLY A 457 47.54 8.77 16.68
CA GLY A 457 46.93 9.79 17.55
C GLY A 457 46.32 10.93 16.72
N THR A 458 46.35 12.16 17.24
CA THR A 458 45.76 13.34 16.59
C THR A 458 46.78 14.26 15.92
N THR A 459 48.08 14.00 16.10
CA THR A 459 49.15 14.93 15.75
C THR A 459 50.06 14.47 14.61
N GLU A 460 50.10 13.16 14.32
CA GLU A 460 51.00 12.59 13.32
C GLU A 460 50.23 11.69 12.35
N ALA A 461 50.66 11.69 11.10
CA ALA A 461 50.19 10.78 10.07
C ALA A 461 51.37 10.26 9.22
N LEU A 462 51.16 9.08 8.64
CA LEU A 462 51.89 8.58 7.49
C LEU A 462 50.92 8.58 6.32
N VAL A 463 51.35 9.13 5.19
CA VAL A 463 50.52 9.24 3.99
C VAL A 463 51.23 8.53 2.86
N GLU A 464 50.53 7.66 2.15
CA GLU A 464 50.99 7.05 0.91
C GLU A 464 50.07 7.49 -0.22
N VAL A 465 50.64 7.92 -1.34
CA VAL A 465 49.88 8.32 -2.53
C VAL A 465 50.52 7.68 -3.75
N ASP A 466 49.78 6.80 -4.43
CA ASP A 466 50.20 6.10 -5.66
C ASP A 466 51.57 5.40 -5.52
N GLY A 467 51.89 4.88 -4.33
CA GLY A 467 53.13 4.15 -4.02
C GLY A 467 54.29 5.00 -3.50
N GLU A 468 54.12 6.33 -3.38
CA GLU A 468 55.09 7.22 -2.72
C GLU A 468 54.71 7.42 -1.25
N THR A 469 55.65 7.23 -0.32
CA THR A 469 55.40 7.31 1.13
C THR A 469 55.96 8.58 1.76
N PHE A 470 55.13 9.25 2.56
CA PHE A 470 55.42 10.47 3.29
C PHE A 470 55.26 10.22 4.79
N THR A 471 56.37 10.21 5.53
CA THR A 471 56.41 9.86 6.95
C THR A 471 56.47 11.05 7.89
N GLY A 472 56.73 12.25 7.37
CA GLY A 472 56.84 13.50 8.12
C GLY A 472 55.56 14.33 8.18
N CYS A 473 54.38 13.71 8.19
CA CYS A 473 53.12 14.45 8.20
C CYS A 473 52.70 14.83 9.64
N ALA A 474 52.82 16.12 9.97
CA ALA A 474 52.44 16.65 11.28
C ALA A 474 51.18 17.51 11.19
N ALA A 475 50.29 17.36 12.17
CA ALA A 475 49.07 18.17 12.26
C ALA A 475 49.43 19.64 12.49
N THR A 476 48.93 20.51 11.62
CA THR A 476 48.97 21.97 11.80
C THR A 476 47.64 22.39 12.42
N GLY A 477 47.72 22.96 13.64
CA GLY A 477 46.57 23.30 14.48
C GLY A 477 45.66 24.37 13.93
#